data_AF-A0AAF0ESG6-F1
#
_entry.id   AF-A0AAF0ESG6-F1
#
_cell.length_a   1.000
_cell.length_b   1.000
_cell.length_c   1.000
_cell.angle_alpha   90.00
_cell.angle_beta   90.00
_cell.angle_gamma   90.00
#
_symmetry.space_group_name_H-M   'P 1'
#
loop_
_entity.id
_entity.type
_entity.pdbx_description
1 polymer ?
#
loop_
_entity_poly.entity_id
_entity_poly.type
_entity_poly.pdbx_seq_one_letter_code
_entity_poly.pdbx_strand_id
1 'polypeptide(L)' 'MKVRITNWHPVAYWHWDVRDPDDVCGICQNYFDGVCGACKEPGDACPLEAMGQD' A
#
# COMPACT_ATOMS: atom_id res chain seq x y z
N MET A 1 13.12 -38.45 -10.11
CA MET A 1 11.84 -38.14 -10.80
C MET A 1 11.67 -36.62 -10.78
N LYS A 2 11.24 -35.98 -11.89
CA LYS A 2 11.17 -34.50 -12.02
C LYS A 2 9.72 -34.10 -12.32
N VAL A 3 9.10 -33.34 -11.43
CA VAL A 3 7.73 -32.84 -11.57
C VAL A 3 7.76 -31.47 -12.27
N ARG A 4 6.77 -31.21 -13.14
CA ARG A 4 6.59 -29.91 -13.82
C ARG A 4 5.22 -29.34 -13.47
N ILE A 5 5.20 -28.08 -13.05
CA ILE A 5 3.96 -27.32 -12.88
C ILE A 5 3.47 -26.94 -14.28
N THR A 6 2.24 -27.33 -14.61
CA THR A 6 1.62 -27.09 -15.94
C THR A 6 0.81 -25.81 -15.99
N ASN A 7 0.25 -25.38 -14.86
CA ASN A 7 -0.51 -24.15 -14.74
C ASN A 7 -0.45 -23.60 -13.30
N TRP A 8 -0.36 -22.28 -13.15
CA TRP A 8 -0.31 -21.60 -11.85
C TRP A 8 -0.98 -20.23 -11.95
N HIS A 9 -1.89 -19.95 -11.02
CA HIS A 9 -2.58 -18.66 -10.88
C HIS A 9 -2.27 -18.08 -9.49
N PRO A 10 -1.17 -17.33 -9.33
CA PRO A 10 -0.85 -16.69 -8.07
C PRO A 10 -1.82 -15.55 -7.77
N VAL A 11 -2.09 -15.35 -6.48
CA VAL A 11 -2.77 -14.17 -5.93
C VAL A 11 -1.81 -13.53 -4.94
N ALA A 12 -1.75 -12.21 -4.93
CA ALA A 12 -0.95 -11.44 -4.00
C ALA A 12 -1.72 -10.18 -3.58
N TYR A 13 -1.35 -9.65 -2.42
CA TYR A 13 -1.68 -8.30 -2.01
C TYR A 13 -0.39 -7.48 -2.01
N TRP A 14 -0.51 -6.18 -2.23
CA TRP A 14 0.63 -5.28 -2.11
C TRP A 14 0.90 -4.99 -0.64
N HIS A 15 2.16 -4.73 -0.31
CA HIS A 15 2.57 -4.27 1.01
C HIS A 15 3.68 -3.24 0.82
N TRP A 16 3.73 -2.23 1.67
CA TRP A 16 4.78 -1.22 1.58
C TRP A 16 6.12 -1.79 2.02
N ASP A 17 7.17 -1.51 1.24
CA ASP A 17 8.54 -1.85 1.60
C ASP A 17 9.09 -0.79 2.57
N VAL A 18 8.79 -0.98 3.85
CA VAL A 18 9.21 -0.11 4.95
C VAL A 18 10.30 -0.77 5.79
N ARG A 19 11.19 0.04 6.37
CA ARG A 19 12.31 -0.47 7.17
C ARG A 19 11.84 -1.13 8.47
N ASP A 20 10.78 -0.61 9.07
CA ASP A 20 10.12 -1.16 10.25
C ASP A 20 8.66 -1.51 9.89
N PRO A 21 8.20 -2.76 10.06
CA PRO A 21 6.83 -3.17 9.73
C PRO A 21 5.75 -2.38 10.47
N ASP A 22 6.08 -1.82 11.63
CA ASP A 22 5.16 -1.04 12.46
C ASP A 22 5.29 0.49 12.21
N ASP A 23 6.06 0.90 11.19
CA ASP A 23 6.22 2.31 10.83
C ASP A 23 4.92 2.93 10.30
N VAL A 24 4.81 4.25 10.43
CA VAL A 24 3.63 5.01 10.05
C VAL A 24 3.99 6.12 9.07
N CYS A 25 3.01 6.58 8.29
CA CYS A 25 3.19 7.70 7.39
C CYS A 25 3.61 8.96 8.17
N GLY A 26 4.75 9.55 7.82
CA GLY A 26 5.23 10.77 8.48
C GLY A 26 4.29 11.98 8.38
N ILE A 27 3.36 11.98 7.42
CA ILE A 27 2.41 13.09 7.19
C ILE A 27 1.13 12.88 7.99
N CYS A 28 0.45 11.76 7.79
CA CYS A 28 -0.87 11.52 8.38
C CYS A 28 -0.85 10.64 9.64
N GLN A 29 0.33 10.12 10.02
CA GLN A 29 0.55 9.28 11.21
C GLN A 29 -0.32 8.01 11.26
N ASN A 30 -0.72 7.50 10.09
CA ASN A 30 -1.45 6.24 9.97
C ASN A 30 -0.59 5.13 9.35
N TYR A 31 -1.00 3.87 9.53
CA TYR A 31 -0.36 2.70 8.94
C TYR A 31 -0.40 2.75 7.41
N PHE A 32 0.69 2.30 6.80
CA PHE A 32 0.88 2.34 5.35
C PHE A 32 -0.12 1.50 4.55
N ASP A 33 -0.57 0.35 5.10
CA ASP A 33 -1.61 -0.48 4.47
C ASP A 33 -3.03 0.08 4.65
N GLY A 34 -3.17 1.17 5.40
CA GLY A 34 -4.43 1.89 5.61
C GLY A 34 -4.58 3.12 4.72
N VAL A 35 -5.68 3.84 4.93
CA VAL A 35 -5.95 5.15 4.32
C VAL A 35 -5.71 6.25 5.34
N CYS A 36 -5.39 7.47 4.89
CA CYS A 36 -5.34 8.64 5.77
C CYS A 36 -6.70 8.90 6.47
N GLY A 37 -6.71 9.63 7.60
CA GLY A 37 -7.95 9.94 8.32
C GLY A 37 -8.96 10.82 7.56
N ALA A 38 -8.54 11.43 6.45
CA ALA A 38 -9.39 12.29 5.61
C ALA A 38 -9.90 11.57 4.35
N CYS A 39 -9.43 10.36 4.07
CA CYS A 39 -9.77 9.61 2.87
C CYS A 39 -10.47 8.30 3.25
N LYS A 40 -11.55 7.96 2.55
CA LYS A 40 -12.33 6.72 2.79
C LYS A 40 -11.74 5.53 2.03
N GLU A 41 -11.10 5.81 0.90
CA GLU A 41 -10.52 4.84 -0.03
C GLU A 41 -9.12 5.34 -0.44
N PRO A 42 -8.16 4.43 -0.73
CA PRO A 42 -6.83 4.82 -1.18
C PRO A 42 -6.87 5.37 -2.61
N GLY A 43 -5.80 6.07 -3.02
CA GLY A 43 -5.63 6.61 -4.39
C GLY A 43 -5.96 8.09 -4.52
N ASP A 44 -6.43 8.49 -5.70
CA ASP A 44 -6.61 9.88 -6.16
C ASP A 44 -7.59 10.71 -5.32
N ALA A 45 -8.39 10.07 -4.46
CA ALA A 45 -9.23 10.77 -3.49
C ALA A 45 -8.44 11.31 -2.28
N CYS A 46 -7.14 11.03 -2.19
CA CYS A 46 -6.30 11.44 -1.08
C CYS A 46 -6.01 12.95 -1.13
N PRO A 47 -6.34 13.73 -0.09
CA PRO A 47 -6.13 15.18 -0.08
C PRO A 47 -4.65 15.60 -0.09
N LEU A 48 -3.73 14.67 0.10
CA LEU A 48 -2.29 14.94 -0.04
C LEU A 48 -1.90 15.31 -1.48
N GLU A 49 -2.65 14.87 -2.49
CA GLU A 49 -2.40 15.29 -3.88
C GLU A 49 -2.58 16.79 -4.07
N ALA A 50 -3.49 17.41 -3.31
CA ALA A 50 -3.74 18.85 -3.37
C ALA A 50 -2.66 19.68 -2.64
N MET A 51 -1.83 19.06 -1.78
CA MET A 51 -0.76 19.75 -1.04
C MET A 51 0.56 19.86 -1.81
N GLY A 52 0.66 19.24 -2.99
CA GLY A 52 1.85 19.29 -3.85
C GLY A 52 1.71 20.22 -5.06
N GLN A 53 0.69 21.08 -5.11
CA GLN A 53 0.36 21.94 -6.25
C GLN A 53 0.65 23.44 -5.99
N ASP A 54 1.60 23.71 -5.10
CA ASP A 54 2.14 25.06 -4.84
C ASP A 54 3.40 25.33 -5.69
#